data_AF-M7ZA42-F1
#
_entry.id   AF-M7ZA42-F1
#
_cell.length_a   1.000
_cell.length_b   1.000
_cell.length_c   1.000
_cell.angle_alpha   90.00
_cell.angle_beta   90.00
_cell.angle_gamma   90.00
#
_symmetry.space_group_name_H-M   'P 1'
#
loop_
_entity.id
_entity.type
_entity.pdbx_description
1 polymer ?
#
loop_
_entity_poly.entity_id
_entity_poly.type
_entity_poly.pdbx_seq_one_letter_code
_entity_poly.pdbx_strand_id
1 'polypeptide(L)'
;MNPIFVDARKFSCDSNRYGFPLKQSKIVDFFRIEKGAEGGAVRPAKCGLSQDAKRRKRRSLVMHKKKRRLLPFVPTEDRVRRLEQMASAATALTSSKMEFSNELTYVPSMAPMSANQAKLEEGGMQIHLLTFKVLTKEDKETIELCRSMLKRGECPPLLVVFDSHEGFTVQADAYIKDLTFLTEYTGDVDYLKNRENDGCDSIMTLLSPADPSQKLVICPDKRGNIARFINGINNHTPDGKKKQNVKCVRYDIDGECHVLLVACRDIARGEKLYYDYNGHEYAYPTHHFV
;
A
#
# COMPACT_ATOMS: atom_id res chain seq x y z
N MET A 1 -0.57 -0.68 36.79
CA MET A 1 -1.03 0.70 36.53
C MET A 1 -2.16 0.63 35.52
N ASN A 2 -3.27 1.29 35.81
CA ASN A 2 -4.54 1.12 35.10
C ASN A 2 -4.42 1.43 33.59
N PRO A 3 -4.96 0.58 32.70
CA PRO A 3 -5.05 0.93 31.29
C PRO A 3 -6.13 2.01 31.13
N ILE A 4 -5.69 3.19 30.70
CA ILE A 4 -6.58 4.28 30.30
C ILE A 4 -7.26 3.82 29.01
N PHE A 5 -8.51 3.40 29.13
CA PHE A 5 -9.42 3.21 28.00
C PHE A 5 -9.51 4.53 27.23
N VAL A 6 -8.89 4.60 26.06
CA VAL A 6 -9.13 5.69 25.12
C VAL A 6 -10.48 5.39 24.47
N ASP A 7 -11.45 6.23 24.80
CA ASP A 7 -12.83 6.17 24.33
C ASP A 7 -12.89 6.31 22.81
N ALA A 8 -13.12 5.20 22.10
CA ALA A 8 -13.35 5.17 20.65
C ALA A 8 -14.62 5.92 20.19
N ARG A 9 -15.35 6.59 21.10
CA ARG A 9 -16.61 7.30 20.82
C ARG A 9 -16.45 8.77 20.42
N LYS A 10 -15.31 9.18 19.87
CA LYS A 10 -15.11 10.55 19.35
C LYS A 10 -15.01 10.68 17.82
N PHE A 11 -15.37 9.65 17.06
CA PHE A 11 -15.80 9.86 15.67
C PHE A 11 -17.29 10.15 15.66
N SER A 12 -17.64 11.42 15.96
CA SER A 12 -19.01 11.90 15.84
C SER A 12 -19.49 11.73 14.40
N CYS A 13 -20.61 11.02 14.30
CA CYS A 13 -21.38 10.74 13.10
C CYS A 13 -21.74 12.03 12.34
N ASP A 14 -21.03 12.33 11.25
CA ASP A 14 -21.38 13.38 10.28
C ASP A 14 -20.96 13.00 8.84
N SER A 15 -20.93 11.69 8.54
CA SER A 15 -20.50 11.13 7.25
C SER A 15 -21.43 11.43 6.07
N ASN A 16 -22.51 12.19 6.27
CA ASN A 16 -23.48 12.53 5.21
C ASN A 16 -23.48 14.02 4.79
N ARG A 17 -22.54 14.85 5.26
CA ARG A 17 -22.49 16.29 4.89
C ARG A 17 -21.20 16.83 4.27
N TYR A 18 -20.14 16.04 4.12
CA TYR A 18 -18.86 16.56 3.62
C TYR A 18 -18.09 15.57 2.73
N GLY A 19 -18.74 15.01 1.69
CA GLY A 19 -18.01 14.28 0.65
C GLY A 19 -17.03 15.18 -0.09
N PHE A 20 -15.82 14.70 -0.39
CA PHE A 20 -14.88 15.46 -1.21
C PHE A 20 -15.54 15.80 -2.54
N PRO A 21 -15.48 17.05 -3.03
CA PRO A 21 -16.22 17.41 -4.23
C PRO A 21 -15.67 16.63 -5.44
N LEU A 22 -16.53 15.85 -6.09
CA LEU A 22 -16.21 15.02 -7.26
C LEU A 22 -15.78 15.78 -8.52
N LYS A 23 -15.54 17.10 -8.43
CA LYS A 23 -15.06 17.89 -9.57
C LYS A 23 -13.67 17.41 -9.95
N GLN A 24 -13.50 16.92 -11.19
CA GLN A 24 -12.26 16.37 -11.71
C GLN A 24 -11.04 17.26 -11.46
N SER A 25 -11.16 18.58 -11.64
CA SER A 25 -10.06 19.52 -11.36
C SER A 25 -9.58 19.44 -9.90
N LYS A 26 -10.50 19.34 -8.94
CA LYS A 26 -10.14 19.21 -7.52
C LYS A 26 -9.45 17.88 -7.20
N ILE A 27 -9.82 16.81 -7.89
CA ILE A 27 -9.19 15.49 -7.74
C ILE A 27 -7.79 15.52 -8.36
N VAL A 28 -7.64 16.06 -9.56
CA VAL A 28 -6.34 16.27 -10.24
C VAL A 28 -5.38 17.06 -9.37
N ASP A 29 -5.85 18.18 -8.80
CA ASP A 29 -5.04 19.02 -7.92
C ASP A 29 -4.70 18.29 -6.61
N PHE A 30 -5.66 17.58 -6.00
CA PHE A 30 -5.46 16.86 -4.74
C PHE A 30 -4.40 15.76 -4.86
N PHE A 31 -4.44 14.97 -5.94
CA PHE A 31 -3.49 13.89 -6.20
C PHE A 31 -2.24 14.31 -6.99
N ARG A 32 -2.12 15.60 -7.32
CA ARG A 32 -1.02 16.17 -8.11
C ARG A 32 -0.80 15.44 -9.43
N ILE A 33 -1.89 15.11 -10.13
CA ILE A 33 -1.86 14.38 -11.41
C ILE A 33 -1.19 15.24 -12.48
N GLU A 34 -0.24 14.67 -13.22
CA GLU A 34 0.54 15.37 -14.23
C GLU A 34 -0.33 15.78 -15.44
N LYS A 35 -0.23 17.06 -15.84
CA LYS A 35 -0.97 17.62 -16.99
C LYS A 35 -0.37 17.12 -18.31
N GLY A 36 -0.99 16.09 -18.87
CA GLY A 36 -0.62 15.47 -20.15
C GLY A 36 -1.43 14.21 -20.49
N ALA A 37 -2.21 13.68 -19.53
CA ALA A 37 -3.05 12.50 -19.71
C ALA A 37 -4.42 12.77 -20.40
N GLU A 38 -4.77 14.04 -20.61
CA GLU A 38 -6.03 14.45 -21.25
C GLU A 38 -5.79 14.93 -22.69
N GLY A 39 -5.61 14.00 -23.63
CA GLY A 39 -5.56 14.37 -25.05
C GLY A 39 -4.67 13.48 -25.92
N GLY A 40 -4.95 12.18 -25.97
CA GLY A 40 -4.31 11.30 -26.93
C GLY A 40 -5.17 10.08 -27.18
N ALA A 41 -5.77 10.00 -28.37
CA ALA A 41 -6.37 8.77 -28.85
C ALA A 41 -5.31 7.66 -28.79
N VAL A 42 -5.52 6.69 -27.90
CA VAL A 42 -4.68 5.49 -27.82
C VAL A 42 -4.88 4.72 -29.13
N ARG A 43 -3.94 4.89 -30.06
CA ARG A 43 -3.75 3.92 -31.13
C ARG A 43 -3.36 2.60 -30.46
N PRO A 44 -4.05 1.48 -30.74
CA PRO A 44 -3.63 0.20 -30.21
C PRO A 44 -2.22 -0.10 -30.74
N ALA A 45 -1.27 -0.27 -29.82
CA ALA A 45 0.02 -0.84 -30.15
C ALA A 45 -0.25 -2.24 -30.76
N LYS A 46 -0.08 -2.35 -32.08
CA LYS A 46 -0.13 -3.63 -32.78
C LYS A 46 0.99 -4.50 -32.22
N CYS A 47 0.66 -5.44 -31.36
CA CYS A 47 1.52 -6.58 -31.04
C CYS A 47 1.67 -7.41 -32.32
N GLY A 48 2.71 -7.15 -33.10
CA GLY A 48 3.11 -7.96 -34.25
C GLY A 48 3.72 -9.27 -33.76
N LEU A 49 2.90 -10.28 -33.50
CA LEU A 49 3.37 -11.65 -33.37
C LEU A 49 3.60 -12.20 -34.78
N SER A 50 4.87 -12.22 -35.20
CA SER A 50 5.30 -12.93 -36.41
C SER A 50 4.96 -14.42 -36.27
N GLN A 51 4.19 -14.94 -37.23
CA GLN A 51 4.02 -16.35 -37.45
C GLN A 51 5.24 -16.87 -38.20
N ASP A 52 6.14 -17.56 -37.51
CA ASP A 52 7.12 -18.42 -38.17
C ASP A 52 6.97 -19.86 -37.69
N ALA A 53 6.55 -20.70 -38.63
CA ALA A 53 6.40 -22.13 -38.46
C ALA A 53 7.77 -22.84 -38.51
N LYS A 54 7.85 -23.96 -37.76
CA LYS A 54 8.82 -25.07 -37.83
C LYS A 54 10.10 -24.96 -36.98
N ARG A 55 10.13 -25.67 -35.85
CA ARG A 55 10.70 -27.05 -35.74
C ARG A 55 10.49 -27.59 -34.32
N ARG A 56 9.77 -28.70 -34.22
CA ARG A 56 9.45 -29.42 -32.97
C ARG A 56 10.72 -30.09 -32.44
N LYS A 57 11.37 -29.50 -31.42
CA LYS A 57 12.41 -30.18 -30.63
C LYS A 57 11.77 -30.62 -29.32
N ARG A 58 11.65 -31.94 -29.08
CA ARG A 58 11.14 -32.51 -27.83
C ARG A 58 11.94 -31.94 -26.65
N ARG A 59 11.36 -31.04 -25.88
CA ARG A 59 11.90 -30.57 -24.60
C ARG A 59 11.27 -31.41 -23.48
N SER A 60 12.10 -31.88 -22.56
CA SER A 60 11.65 -32.60 -21.37
C SER A 60 10.68 -31.74 -20.56
N LEU A 61 9.67 -32.39 -19.97
CA LEU A 61 8.69 -31.78 -19.06
C LEU A 61 9.35 -31.44 -17.71
N VAL A 62 10.36 -30.57 -17.73
CA VAL A 62 10.78 -29.91 -16.49
C VAL A 62 9.82 -28.74 -16.31
N MET A 63 8.81 -28.92 -15.47
CA MET A 63 7.94 -27.83 -15.03
C MET A 63 8.83 -26.75 -14.39
N HIS A 64 9.17 -25.72 -15.16
CA HIS A 64 9.75 -24.52 -14.60
C HIS A 64 8.65 -23.92 -13.73
N LYS A 65 8.76 -24.05 -12.41
CA LYS A 65 7.88 -23.34 -11.49
C LYS A 65 7.86 -21.88 -11.94
N LYS A 66 6.69 -21.36 -12.30
CA LYS A 66 6.49 -19.97 -12.71
C LYS A 66 7.16 -19.11 -11.64
N LYS A 67 8.15 -18.29 -12.01
CA LYS A 67 8.76 -17.35 -11.06
C LYS A 67 7.63 -16.49 -10.49
N ARG A 68 7.47 -16.51 -9.16
CA ARG A 68 6.56 -15.57 -8.47
C ARG A 68 7.20 -14.20 -8.59
N ARG A 69 6.48 -13.27 -9.21
CA ARG A 69 6.89 -11.90 -9.52
C ARG A 69 5.74 -10.97 -9.17
N LEU A 70 6.04 -9.75 -8.76
CA LEU A 70 5.06 -8.68 -8.63
C LEU A 70 4.37 -8.39 -9.97
N LEU A 71 3.05 -8.26 -9.90
CA LEU A 71 2.22 -7.83 -11.01
C LEU A 71 1.81 -6.37 -10.80
N PRO A 72 1.76 -5.55 -11.87
CA PRO A 72 1.17 -4.23 -11.75
C PRO A 72 -0.33 -4.37 -11.48
N PHE A 73 -0.92 -3.39 -10.78
CA PHE A 73 -2.37 -3.30 -10.70
C PHE A 73 -2.96 -2.95 -12.08
N VAL A 74 -4.23 -3.29 -12.28
CA VAL A 74 -4.99 -2.93 -13.48
C VAL A 74 -6.00 -1.86 -13.08
N PRO A 75 -5.84 -0.59 -13.50
CA PRO A 75 -6.79 0.47 -13.23
C PRO A 75 -8.15 0.15 -13.84
N THR A 76 -9.21 0.67 -13.22
CA THR A 76 -10.55 0.57 -13.83
C THR A 76 -10.59 1.32 -15.15
N GLU A 77 -11.11 0.74 -16.23
CA GLU A 77 -11.13 1.40 -17.55
C GLU A 77 -12.02 2.65 -17.58
N ASP A 78 -13.18 2.57 -16.94
CA ASP A 78 -14.11 3.68 -16.80
C ASP A 78 -13.49 4.83 -15.99
N ARG A 79 -13.35 5.97 -16.65
CA ARG A 79 -12.77 7.19 -16.07
C ARG A 79 -13.62 7.73 -14.94
N VAL A 80 -14.95 7.66 -15.05
CA VAL A 80 -15.86 8.17 -14.02
C VAL A 80 -15.68 7.34 -12.75
N ARG A 81 -15.64 6.01 -12.89
CA ARG A 81 -15.38 5.11 -11.77
C ARG A 81 -14.01 5.31 -11.12
N ARG A 82 -12.96 5.58 -11.91
CA ARG A 82 -11.64 5.94 -11.33
C ARG A 82 -11.68 7.25 -10.54
N LEU A 83 -12.42 8.25 -11.00
CA LEU A 83 -12.60 9.49 -10.25
C LEU A 83 -13.33 9.24 -8.92
N GLU A 84 -14.33 8.35 -8.89
CA GLU A 84 -14.99 7.95 -7.65
C GLU A 84 -14.04 7.22 -6.68
N GLN A 85 -13.19 6.32 -7.19
CA GLN A 85 -12.15 5.64 -6.41
C GLN A 85 -11.21 6.65 -5.75
N MET A 86 -10.66 7.58 -6.54
CA MET A 86 -9.79 8.65 -6.02
C MET A 86 -10.52 9.58 -5.04
N ALA A 87 -11.77 9.95 -5.32
CA ALA A 87 -12.55 10.82 -4.45
C ALA A 87 -12.88 10.17 -3.10
N SER A 88 -13.08 8.84 -3.07
CA SER A 88 -13.26 8.10 -1.81
C SER A 88 -12.02 8.22 -0.92
N ALA A 89 -10.82 8.06 -1.49
CA ALA A 89 -9.55 8.22 -0.79
C ALA A 89 -9.32 9.68 -0.35
N ALA A 90 -9.61 10.65 -1.21
CA ALA A 90 -9.50 12.07 -0.88
C ALA A 90 -10.45 12.47 0.26
N THR A 91 -11.66 11.91 0.28
CA THR A 91 -12.62 12.12 1.38
C THR A 91 -12.05 11.59 2.69
N ALA A 92 -11.56 10.35 2.72
CA ALA A 92 -11.00 9.75 3.94
C ALA A 92 -9.77 10.51 4.46
N LEU A 93 -8.85 10.92 3.57
CA LEU A 93 -7.70 11.74 3.91
C LEU A 93 -8.12 13.11 4.47
N THR A 94 -9.09 13.77 3.84
CA THR A 94 -9.62 15.07 4.29
C THR A 94 -10.30 14.96 5.65
N SER A 95 -11.14 13.93 5.86
CA SER A 95 -11.79 13.65 7.14
C SER A 95 -10.78 13.36 8.25
N SER A 96 -9.64 12.76 7.88
CA SER A 96 -8.51 12.49 8.78
C SER A 96 -7.55 13.69 8.93
N LYS A 97 -7.86 14.84 8.30
CA LYS A 97 -7.04 16.06 8.29
C LYS A 97 -5.61 15.85 7.75
N MET A 98 -5.48 15.01 6.74
CA MET A 98 -4.20 14.65 6.14
C MET A 98 -3.98 15.30 4.77
N GLU A 99 -2.72 15.59 4.49
CA GLU A 99 -2.22 15.86 3.16
C GLU A 99 -1.93 14.54 2.42
N PHE A 100 -2.25 14.49 1.13
CA PHE A 100 -1.90 13.35 0.30
C PHE A 100 -0.39 13.32 0.01
N SER A 101 0.22 12.15 0.18
CA SER A 101 1.59 11.84 -0.26
C SER A 101 1.72 10.36 -0.65
N ASN A 102 2.18 10.10 -1.87
CA ASN A 102 2.57 8.76 -2.33
C ASN A 102 4.07 8.48 -2.17
N GLU A 103 4.77 9.29 -1.37
CA GLU A 103 6.20 9.17 -1.12
C GLU A 103 6.47 9.18 0.38
N LEU A 104 7.58 8.55 0.80
CA LEU A 104 8.15 8.76 2.12
C LEU A 104 8.63 10.22 2.23
N THR A 105 8.24 10.91 3.29
CA THR A 105 8.59 12.31 3.50
C THR A 105 9.53 12.47 4.68
N TYR A 106 10.54 13.32 4.52
CA TYR A 106 11.57 13.57 5.55
C TYR A 106 11.50 15.03 5.98
N VAL A 107 10.90 15.27 7.15
CA VAL A 107 10.61 16.61 7.66
C VAL A 107 11.76 17.09 8.54
N PRO A 108 12.17 18.37 8.48
CA PRO A 108 13.09 18.93 9.47
C PRO A 108 12.57 18.67 10.89
N SER A 109 13.45 18.25 11.82
CA SER A 109 13.17 17.75 13.19
C SER A 109 12.76 16.28 13.33
N MET A 110 12.52 15.56 12.23
CA MET A 110 12.33 14.10 12.23
C MET A 110 13.58 13.39 11.70
N ALA A 111 13.47 12.12 11.33
CA ALA A 111 14.58 11.38 10.73
C ALA A 111 14.95 11.96 9.34
N PRO A 112 16.24 12.19 9.06
CA PRO A 112 16.67 12.60 7.73
C PRO A 112 16.61 11.41 6.76
N MET A 113 16.52 11.70 5.46
CA MET A 113 16.60 10.69 4.39
C MET A 113 17.86 9.81 4.52
N SER A 114 18.99 10.40 4.91
CA SER A 114 20.24 9.67 5.12
C SER A 114 20.19 8.65 6.26
N ALA A 115 19.18 8.66 7.14
CA ALA A 115 18.99 7.62 8.15
C ALA A 115 18.34 6.36 7.55
N ASN A 116 17.58 6.49 6.46
CA ASN A 116 16.91 5.38 5.79
C ASN A 116 17.91 4.59 4.93
N GLN A 117 18.74 3.76 5.56
CA GLN A 117 19.71 2.92 4.87
C GLN A 117 19.38 1.44 5.08
N ALA A 118 18.92 0.75 4.03
CA ALA A 118 18.46 -0.64 4.10
C ALA A 118 19.51 -1.63 4.64
N LYS A 119 20.80 -1.34 4.41
CA LYS A 119 21.93 -2.13 4.93
C LYS A 119 22.02 -2.16 6.47
N LEU A 120 21.33 -1.25 7.17
CA LEU A 120 21.31 -1.19 8.63
C LEU A 120 20.32 -2.18 9.24
N GLU A 121 19.41 -2.76 8.45
CA GLU A 121 18.41 -3.72 8.92
C GLU A 121 19.08 -4.93 9.56
N GLU A 122 18.71 -5.22 10.81
CA GLU A 122 19.22 -6.37 11.54
C GLU A 122 18.76 -7.68 10.86
N GLY A 123 19.71 -8.59 10.59
CA GLY A 123 19.44 -9.79 9.80
C GLY A 123 19.33 -9.56 8.29
N GLY A 124 19.48 -8.32 7.83
CA GLY A 124 19.47 -7.91 6.43
C GLY A 124 18.06 -7.72 5.86
N MET A 125 17.87 -6.63 5.12
CA MET A 125 16.63 -6.34 4.38
C MET A 125 16.42 -7.38 3.28
N GLN A 126 15.54 -8.34 3.52
CA GLN A 126 15.26 -9.47 2.60
C GLN A 126 16.50 -10.25 2.12
N ILE A 127 17.28 -10.75 3.08
CA ILE A 127 18.25 -11.83 2.83
C ILE A 127 17.77 -13.19 3.42
N HIS A 128 16.69 -13.25 4.22
CA HIS A 128 16.31 -14.50 4.89
C HIS A 128 15.26 -15.36 4.17
N LEU A 129 15.79 -16.33 3.43
CA LEU A 129 15.33 -17.73 3.25
C LEU A 129 13.87 -18.05 3.63
N LEU A 130 12.96 -17.91 2.66
CA LEU A 130 12.20 -19.05 2.11
C LEU A 130 11.12 -18.66 1.10
N THR A 131 10.83 -17.37 0.84
CA THR A 131 9.87 -17.07 -0.24
C THR A 131 9.96 -15.75 -1.00
N PHE A 132 10.77 -14.76 -0.60
CA PHE A 132 10.97 -13.55 -1.42
C PHE A 132 12.43 -13.11 -1.35
N LYS A 133 13.08 -13.15 -2.52
CA LYS A 133 14.46 -12.72 -2.76
C LYS A 133 14.49 -11.18 -2.82
N VAL A 134 15.68 -10.62 -2.60
CA VAL A 134 16.14 -9.30 -3.10
C VAL A 134 15.28 -8.83 -4.28
N LEU A 135 14.73 -7.61 -4.18
CA LEU A 135 13.84 -7.05 -5.20
C LEU A 135 14.47 -7.24 -6.58
N THR A 136 13.82 -8.02 -7.44
CA THR A 136 14.38 -8.28 -8.76
C THR A 136 14.25 -7.03 -9.62
N LYS A 137 15.11 -6.90 -10.65
CA LYS A 137 14.98 -5.80 -11.62
C LYS A 137 13.57 -5.73 -12.22
N GLU A 138 12.94 -6.87 -12.48
CA GLU A 138 11.60 -6.99 -13.04
C GLU A 138 10.51 -6.52 -12.05
N ASP A 139 10.69 -6.81 -10.75
CA ASP A 139 9.79 -6.31 -9.70
C ASP A 139 9.95 -4.79 -9.52
N LYS A 140 11.18 -4.28 -9.58
CA LYS A 140 11.45 -2.83 -9.56
C LYS A 140 10.79 -2.12 -10.74
N GLU A 141 10.94 -2.64 -11.96
CA GLU A 141 10.27 -2.11 -13.16
C GLU A 141 8.74 -2.12 -13.02
N THR A 142 8.20 -3.13 -12.34
CA THR A 142 6.76 -3.22 -12.04
C THR A 142 6.31 -2.13 -11.07
N ILE A 143 7.08 -1.87 -10.02
CA ILE A 143 6.81 -0.78 -9.05
C ILE A 143 6.90 0.57 -9.74
N GLU A 144 7.95 0.82 -10.54
CA GLU A 144 8.09 2.07 -11.30
C GLU A 144 6.95 2.29 -12.30
N LEU A 145 6.49 1.23 -12.96
CA LEU A 145 5.29 1.30 -13.81
C LEU A 145 4.08 1.77 -12.99
N CYS A 146 3.83 1.17 -11.83
CA CYS A 146 2.72 1.55 -10.95
C CYS A 146 2.84 2.98 -10.41
N ARG A 147 4.04 3.43 -10.04
CA ARG A 147 4.32 4.83 -9.67
C ARG A 147 3.96 5.78 -10.81
N SER A 148 4.36 5.45 -12.04
CA SER A 148 4.03 6.25 -13.23
C SER A 148 2.52 6.31 -13.52
N MET A 149 1.81 5.20 -13.27
CA MET A 149 0.35 5.13 -13.43
C MET A 149 -0.35 6.06 -12.42
N LEU A 150 0.06 6.02 -11.16
CA LEU A 150 -0.46 6.91 -10.12
C LEU A 150 -0.29 8.40 -10.48
N LYS A 151 0.88 8.79 -11.01
CA LYS A 151 1.15 10.16 -11.47
C LYS A 151 0.22 10.61 -12.61
N ARG A 152 -0.31 9.68 -13.40
CA ARG A 152 -1.26 9.93 -14.50
C ARG A 152 -2.73 9.78 -14.10
N GLY A 153 -3.04 9.55 -12.82
CA GLY A 153 -4.41 9.32 -12.34
C GLY A 153 -4.96 7.91 -12.62
N GLU A 154 -4.06 6.98 -12.95
CA GLU A 154 -4.36 5.55 -13.11
C GLU A 154 -4.13 4.86 -11.75
N CYS A 155 -5.12 4.95 -10.85
CA CYS A 155 -5.04 4.36 -9.52
C CYS A 155 -5.36 2.85 -9.52
N PRO A 156 -4.91 2.08 -8.50
CA PRO A 156 -5.40 0.72 -8.29
C PRO A 156 -6.91 0.76 -8.07
N PRO A 157 -7.66 -0.29 -8.46
CA PRO A 157 -9.12 -0.32 -8.39
C PRO A 157 -9.57 -0.55 -6.94
N LEU A 158 -9.39 0.45 -6.09
CA LEU A 158 -9.66 0.41 -4.66
C LEU A 158 -10.65 1.52 -4.29
N LEU A 159 -11.53 1.22 -3.33
CA LEU A 159 -12.50 2.16 -2.79
C LEU A 159 -12.32 2.24 -1.27
N VAL A 160 -12.27 3.46 -0.74
CA VAL A 160 -12.31 3.68 0.71
C VAL A 160 -13.76 3.80 1.15
N VAL A 161 -14.17 2.98 2.12
CA VAL A 161 -15.55 2.87 2.60
C VAL A 161 -15.58 2.95 4.12
N PHE A 162 -16.46 3.78 4.66
CA PHE A 162 -16.67 3.86 6.10
C PHE A 162 -17.54 2.70 6.60
N ASP A 163 -17.07 2.03 7.64
CA ASP A 163 -17.73 0.96 8.36
C ASP A 163 -17.91 1.38 9.84
N SER A 164 -19.08 1.16 10.42
CA SER A 164 -19.37 1.60 11.79
C SER A 164 -18.56 0.88 12.88
N HIS A 165 -18.03 -0.31 12.59
CA HIS A 165 -17.24 -1.11 13.52
C HIS A 165 -15.75 -0.95 13.29
N GLU A 166 -15.35 -0.73 12.04
CA GLU A 166 -13.95 -0.75 11.60
C GLU A 166 -13.40 0.63 11.21
N GLY A 167 -14.24 1.66 11.15
CA GLY A 167 -13.84 2.99 10.67
C GLY A 167 -13.67 3.03 9.14
N PHE A 168 -12.69 3.78 8.64
CA PHE A 168 -12.37 3.74 7.21
C PHE A 168 -11.71 2.42 6.85
N THR A 169 -12.28 1.71 5.89
CA THR A 169 -11.77 0.45 5.35
C THR A 169 -11.47 0.61 3.85
N VAL A 170 -10.67 -0.28 3.29
CA VAL A 170 -10.42 -0.33 1.84
C VAL A 170 -10.97 -1.64 1.28
N GLN A 171 -11.69 -1.55 0.17
CA GLN A 171 -12.18 -2.72 -0.56
C GLN A 171 -11.76 -2.68 -2.03
N ALA A 172 -11.64 -3.86 -2.63
CA ALA A 172 -11.39 -3.98 -4.06
C ALA A 172 -12.62 -3.57 -4.85
N ASP A 173 -12.47 -2.70 -5.83
CA ASP A 173 -13.54 -2.28 -6.75
C ASP A 173 -13.43 -2.95 -8.13
N ALA A 174 -12.45 -3.82 -8.30
CA ALA A 174 -12.36 -4.78 -9.40
C ALA A 174 -11.69 -6.07 -8.89
N TYR A 175 -11.59 -7.07 -9.75
CA TYR A 175 -10.79 -8.26 -9.47
C TYR A 175 -9.29 -7.88 -9.38
N ILE A 176 -8.61 -8.34 -8.33
CA ILE A 176 -7.18 -8.15 -8.13
C ILE A 176 -6.52 -9.53 -8.07
N LYS A 177 -5.44 -9.72 -8.81
CA LYS A 177 -4.76 -11.00 -8.90
C LYS A 177 -3.75 -11.20 -7.77
N ASP A 178 -3.48 -12.45 -7.40
CA ASP A 178 -2.34 -12.79 -6.54
C ASP A 178 -1.04 -12.14 -7.06
N LEU A 179 -0.21 -11.66 -6.14
CA LEU A 179 1.04 -10.93 -6.37
C LEU A 179 0.88 -9.54 -6.99
N THR A 180 -0.32 -8.99 -7.10
CA THR A 180 -0.49 -7.59 -7.54
C THR A 180 0.03 -6.63 -6.48
N PHE A 181 0.96 -5.76 -6.87
CA PHE A 181 1.36 -4.58 -6.10
C PHE A 181 0.16 -3.63 -5.99
N LEU A 182 -0.19 -3.23 -4.77
CA LEU A 182 -1.34 -2.35 -4.50
C LEU A 182 -0.89 -0.91 -4.30
N THR A 183 0.01 -0.70 -3.34
CA THR A 183 0.48 0.61 -2.93
C THR A 183 1.71 0.49 -2.02
N GLU A 184 2.42 1.60 -1.82
CA GLU A 184 3.42 1.74 -0.76
C GLU A 184 2.77 2.28 0.50
N TYR A 185 3.25 1.86 1.66
CA TYR A 185 2.91 2.52 2.91
C TYR A 185 3.74 3.79 3.01
N THR A 186 3.09 4.96 3.07
CA THR A 186 3.77 6.26 3.00
C THR A 186 3.36 7.19 4.12
N GLY A 187 4.24 8.15 4.42
CA GLY A 187 4.06 9.14 5.46
C GLY A 187 5.40 9.73 5.89
N ASP A 188 5.38 10.52 6.96
CA ASP A 188 6.59 11.11 7.50
C ASP A 188 7.48 10.04 8.15
N VAL A 189 8.76 10.01 7.80
CA VAL A 189 9.72 9.10 8.41
C VAL A 189 10.30 9.73 9.66
N ASP A 190 10.27 8.98 10.76
CA ASP A 190 10.78 9.43 12.05
C ASP A 190 11.42 8.29 12.82
N TYR A 191 12.16 8.63 13.88
CA TYR A 191 12.68 7.64 14.81
C TYR A 191 11.58 7.16 15.75
N LEU A 192 11.55 5.85 16.05
CA LEU A 192 10.55 5.28 16.97
C LEU A 192 10.56 5.96 18.34
N LYS A 193 11.74 6.30 18.87
CA LYS A 193 11.90 7.00 20.16
C LYS A 193 11.19 8.35 20.22
N ASN A 194 10.98 9.01 19.08
CA ASN A 194 10.27 10.28 19.00
C ASN A 194 8.74 10.09 19.05
N ARG A 195 8.26 8.83 18.96
CA ARG A 195 6.86 8.45 18.82
C ARG A 195 6.32 7.59 19.97
N GLU A 196 7.09 7.42 21.04
CA GLU A 196 6.70 6.59 22.21
C GLU A 196 5.41 7.05 22.89
N ASN A 197 5.11 8.36 22.83
CA ASN A 197 3.90 8.97 23.40
C ASN A 197 2.93 9.47 22.31
N ASP A 198 3.07 8.99 21.08
CA ASP A 198 2.19 9.37 19.97
C ASP A 198 0.84 8.64 20.08
N GLY A 199 -0.24 9.35 19.75
CA GLY A 199 -1.59 8.78 19.67
C GLY A 199 -1.94 8.18 18.31
N CYS A 200 -1.00 8.20 17.35
CA CYS A 200 -1.18 7.66 16.01
C CYS A 200 -1.33 6.13 16.05
N ASP A 201 -2.49 5.65 15.60
CA ASP A 201 -2.84 4.24 15.51
C ASP A 201 -2.33 3.55 14.23
N SER A 202 -1.58 4.26 13.39
CA SER A 202 -1.22 3.83 12.04
C SER A 202 0.29 3.88 11.81
N ILE A 203 1.10 3.78 12.87
CA ILE A 203 2.56 3.77 12.74
C ILE A 203 3.03 2.44 12.14
N MET A 204 3.90 2.51 11.13
CA MET A 204 4.43 1.34 10.43
C MET A 204 5.96 1.28 10.55
N THR A 205 6.52 0.14 10.93
CA THR A 205 7.97 -0.04 11.01
C THR A 205 8.61 0.02 9.61
N LEU A 206 9.62 0.87 9.46
CA LEU A 206 10.38 1.04 8.21
C LEU A 206 11.69 0.26 8.26
N LEU A 207 12.50 0.51 9.28
CA LEU A 207 13.86 -0.03 9.46
C LEU A 207 14.02 -0.47 10.91
N SER A 208 14.50 -1.69 11.14
CA SER A 208 14.81 -2.25 12.46
C SER A 208 16.29 -2.61 12.53
N PRO A 209 17.15 -1.66 12.95
CA PRO A 209 18.59 -1.88 13.07
C PRO A 209 18.95 -2.46 14.44
N ALA A 210 20.19 -2.96 14.56
CA ALA A 210 20.71 -3.54 15.81
C ALA A 210 20.77 -2.54 16.98
N ASP A 211 20.91 -1.25 16.68
CA ASP A 211 20.76 -0.17 17.67
C ASP A 211 19.31 0.35 17.66
N PRO A 212 18.50 0.05 18.69
CA PRO A 212 17.09 0.45 18.72
C PRO A 212 16.87 1.97 18.62
N SER A 213 17.87 2.79 18.99
CA SER A 213 17.76 4.25 18.93
C SER A 213 17.75 4.81 17.49
N GLN A 214 18.11 3.97 16.51
CA GLN A 214 18.10 4.24 15.08
C GLN A 214 16.88 3.63 14.37
N LYS A 215 15.98 2.94 15.09
CA LYS A 215 14.77 2.35 14.53
C LYS A 215 13.89 3.42 13.90
N LEU A 216 13.49 3.20 12.65
CA LEU A 216 12.67 4.12 11.88
C LEU A 216 11.25 3.60 11.70
N VAL A 217 10.31 4.53 11.72
CA VAL A 217 8.89 4.29 11.48
C VAL A 217 8.33 5.30 10.48
N ILE A 218 7.30 4.88 9.76
CA ILE A 218 6.46 5.72 8.92
C ILE A 218 5.27 6.18 9.76
N CYS A 219 5.06 7.49 9.82
CA CYS A 219 4.01 8.15 10.56
C CYS A 219 3.05 8.80 9.58
N PRO A 220 1.91 8.17 9.25
CA PRO A 220 0.95 8.73 8.31
C PRO A 220 -0.03 9.70 8.99
N ASP A 221 0.38 10.42 10.04
CA ASP A 221 -0.48 11.29 10.85
C ASP A 221 -0.84 12.61 10.13
N LYS A 222 0.13 13.20 9.42
CA LYS A 222 -0.04 14.46 8.68
C LYS A 222 -0.08 14.26 7.17
N ARG A 223 0.76 13.36 6.66
CA ARG A 223 0.93 13.05 5.23
C ARG A 223 0.82 11.56 5.01
N GLY A 224 0.18 11.14 3.93
CA GLY A 224 0.12 9.72 3.58
C GLY A 224 -0.82 9.44 2.42
N ASN A 225 -1.07 8.15 2.17
CA ASN A 225 -1.93 7.70 1.09
C ASN A 225 -2.99 6.70 1.60
N ILE A 226 -3.58 5.94 0.67
CA ILE A 226 -4.63 4.96 0.95
C ILE A 226 -4.16 3.80 1.84
N ALA A 227 -2.85 3.50 1.91
CA ALA A 227 -2.31 2.35 2.63
C ALA A 227 -2.70 2.34 4.12
N ARG A 228 -2.77 3.52 4.75
CA ARG A 228 -3.11 3.63 6.17
C ARG A 228 -4.54 3.19 6.52
N PHE A 229 -5.44 3.13 5.53
CA PHE A 229 -6.83 2.73 5.73
C PHE A 229 -7.08 1.25 5.45
N ILE A 230 -6.03 0.48 5.11
CA ILE A 230 -6.16 -0.97 4.93
C ILE A 230 -6.10 -1.63 6.30
N ASN A 231 -7.12 -2.42 6.63
CA ASN A 231 -7.32 -2.95 7.97
C ASN A 231 -6.40 -4.12 8.32
N GLY A 232 -6.25 -4.34 9.62
CA GLY A 232 -5.52 -5.47 10.17
C GLY A 232 -6.42 -6.66 10.47
N ILE A 233 -5.85 -7.86 10.44
CA ILE A 233 -6.54 -9.07 10.93
C ILE A 233 -6.50 -9.18 12.46
N ASN A 234 -7.48 -9.86 13.05
CA ASN A 234 -7.38 -10.34 14.42
C ASN A 234 -6.42 -11.55 14.47
N ASN A 235 -5.26 -11.39 15.12
CA ASN A 235 -4.25 -12.46 15.20
C ASN A 235 -4.62 -13.59 16.18
N HIS A 236 -5.66 -13.38 17.00
CA HIS A 236 -6.05 -14.26 18.11
C HIS A 236 -7.20 -15.20 17.77
N THR A 237 -7.87 -15.01 16.62
CA THR A 237 -8.95 -15.88 16.17
C THR A 237 -8.60 -16.59 14.85
N PRO A 238 -9.00 -17.87 14.66
CA PRO A 238 -8.78 -18.57 13.40
C PRO A 238 -9.44 -17.88 12.20
N ASP A 239 -10.62 -17.30 12.40
CA ASP A 239 -11.36 -16.63 11.34
C ASP A 239 -10.74 -15.28 10.97
N GLY A 240 -10.14 -14.55 11.93
CA GLY A 240 -9.36 -13.35 11.65
C GLY A 240 -8.22 -13.63 10.68
N LYS A 241 -7.44 -14.69 10.91
CA LYS A 241 -6.35 -15.10 10.00
C LYS A 241 -6.81 -15.45 8.59
N LYS A 242 -8.03 -15.97 8.42
CA LYS A 242 -8.59 -16.29 7.09
C LYS A 242 -8.95 -15.04 6.28
N LYS A 243 -9.16 -13.89 6.92
CA LYS A 243 -9.47 -12.63 6.23
C LYS A 243 -8.28 -12.08 5.47
N GLN A 244 -7.05 -12.47 5.83
CA GLN A 244 -5.84 -11.95 5.19
C GLN A 244 -5.85 -12.21 3.68
N ASN A 245 -5.72 -11.13 2.92
CA ASN A 245 -5.62 -11.16 1.46
C ASN A 245 -4.56 -10.20 0.92
N VAL A 246 -3.96 -9.39 1.80
CA VAL A 246 -2.81 -8.52 1.53
C VAL A 246 -1.65 -8.90 2.46
N LYS A 247 -0.43 -8.74 1.95
CA LYS A 247 0.81 -8.86 2.72
C LYS A 247 1.56 -7.53 2.71
N CYS A 248 2.00 -7.12 3.90
CA CYS A 248 2.95 -6.04 4.09
C CYS A 248 4.38 -6.61 4.01
N VAL A 249 5.22 -6.03 3.17
CA VAL A 249 6.59 -6.48 2.93
C VAL A 249 7.55 -5.30 2.84
N ARG A 250 8.74 -5.42 3.44
CA ARG A 250 9.77 -4.37 3.47
C ARG A 250 10.90 -4.70 2.49
N TYR A 251 11.15 -3.86 1.49
CA TYR A 251 12.17 -4.09 0.46
C TYR A 251 13.27 -3.03 0.51
N ASP A 252 14.48 -3.43 0.11
CA ASP A 252 15.54 -2.51 -0.31
C ASP A 252 15.26 -2.07 -1.75
N ILE A 253 15.06 -0.76 -1.95
CA ILE A 253 14.96 -0.13 -3.27
C ILE A 253 16.03 0.97 -3.32
N ASP A 254 17.07 0.73 -4.12
CA ASP A 254 18.19 1.67 -4.32
C ASP A 254 18.93 2.06 -3.03
N GLY A 255 18.97 1.17 -2.04
CA GLY A 255 19.66 1.37 -0.76
C GLY A 255 18.75 1.92 0.35
N GLU A 256 17.50 2.24 0.05
CA GLU A 256 16.50 2.73 1.00
C GLU A 256 15.47 1.65 1.34
N CYS A 257 14.94 1.70 2.56
CA CYS A 257 13.84 0.83 2.98
C CYS A 257 12.53 1.35 2.41
N HIS A 258 11.71 0.46 1.84
CA HIS A 258 10.34 0.75 1.41
C HIS A 258 9.38 -0.31 1.94
N VAL A 259 8.17 0.09 2.28
CA VAL A 259 7.11 -0.81 2.74
C VAL A 259 6.04 -0.92 1.65
N LEU A 260 5.81 -2.13 1.14
CA LEU A 260 4.87 -2.40 0.06
C LEU A 260 3.70 -3.25 0.56
N LEU A 261 2.51 -2.98 0.03
CA LEU A 261 1.32 -3.81 0.21
C LEU A 261 1.01 -4.56 -1.09
N VAL A 262 0.97 -5.88 -0.99
CA VAL A 262 0.86 -6.79 -2.15
C VAL A 262 -0.26 -7.80 -1.89
N ALA A 263 -1.11 -8.06 -2.88
CA ALA A 263 -2.11 -9.12 -2.80
C ALA A 263 -1.42 -10.49 -2.62
N CYS A 264 -1.84 -11.27 -1.63
CA CYS A 264 -1.27 -12.60 -1.35
C CYS A 264 -2.15 -13.78 -1.80
N ARG A 265 -3.28 -13.45 -2.44
CA ARG A 265 -4.17 -14.33 -3.19
C ARG A 265 -5.00 -13.48 -4.16
N ASP A 266 -5.78 -14.14 -5.00
CA ASP A 266 -6.80 -13.44 -5.79
C ASP A 266 -7.86 -12.83 -4.85
N ILE A 267 -8.28 -11.60 -5.17
CA ILE A 267 -9.23 -10.78 -4.40
C ILE A 267 -10.39 -10.43 -5.31
N ALA A 268 -11.61 -10.76 -4.87
CA ALA A 268 -12.82 -10.47 -5.64
C ALA A 268 -13.23 -9.00 -5.49
N ARG A 269 -13.98 -8.48 -6.47
CA ARG A 269 -14.62 -7.18 -6.34
C ARG A 269 -15.56 -7.17 -5.13
N GLY A 270 -15.52 -6.10 -4.34
CA GLY A 270 -16.29 -5.90 -3.11
C GLY A 270 -15.62 -6.47 -1.87
N GLU A 271 -14.52 -7.21 -2.01
CA GLU A 271 -13.82 -7.79 -0.88
C GLU A 271 -12.99 -6.72 -0.14
N LYS A 272 -13.13 -6.64 1.19
CA LYS A 272 -12.32 -5.79 2.05
C LYS A 272 -10.86 -6.29 2.10
N LEU A 273 -9.91 -5.38 2.11
CA LEU A 273 -8.49 -5.69 2.17
C LEU A 273 -8.02 -5.76 3.62
N TYR A 274 -7.33 -6.86 3.95
CA TYR A 274 -6.76 -7.11 5.27
C TYR A 274 -5.32 -7.60 5.15
N TYR A 275 -4.43 -7.05 5.98
CA TYR A 275 -3.08 -7.58 6.18
C TYR A 275 -2.79 -7.84 7.66
N ASP A 276 -1.68 -8.51 7.94
CA ASP A 276 -1.23 -8.72 9.31
C ASP A 276 -0.40 -7.52 9.79
N TYR A 277 -0.98 -6.72 10.70
CA TYR A 277 -0.27 -5.59 11.33
C TYR A 277 0.94 -6.05 12.13
N ASN A 278 0.91 -7.29 12.63
CA ASN A 278 1.97 -7.90 13.42
C ASN A 278 2.86 -8.86 12.59
N GLY A 279 2.91 -8.67 11.27
CA GLY A 279 3.63 -9.58 10.36
C GLY A 279 5.15 -9.68 10.57
N HIS A 280 5.73 -8.82 11.41
CA HIS A 280 7.14 -8.87 11.83
C HIS A 280 7.29 -8.75 13.34
N GLU A 281 6.62 -7.77 13.95
CA GLU A 281 6.67 -7.49 15.39
C GLU A 281 5.28 -7.60 16.00
N TYR A 282 5.17 -8.12 17.23
CA TYR A 282 3.91 -8.24 17.96
C TYR A 282 3.60 -7.00 18.79
N ALA A 283 3.65 -5.82 18.16
CA ALA A 283 3.52 -4.54 18.85
C ALA A 283 2.08 -3.97 18.82
N TYR A 284 1.23 -4.45 17.91
CA TYR A 284 -0.11 -3.92 17.70
C TYR A 284 -1.19 -4.80 18.35
N PRO A 285 -2.00 -4.29 19.28
CA PRO A 285 -3.04 -5.08 19.94
C PRO A 285 -4.22 -5.33 18.99
N THR A 286 -4.42 -6.56 18.52
CA THR A 286 -5.49 -6.90 17.55
C THR A 286 -6.66 -7.69 18.14
N HIS A 287 -6.69 -7.90 19.46
CA HIS A 287 -7.76 -8.64 20.15
C HIS A 287 -9.17 -8.09 19.90
N HIS A 288 -9.27 -6.77 19.73
CA HIS A 288 -10.54 -6.06 19.55
C HIS A 288 -10.96 -5.96 18.08
N PHE A 289 -10.15 -6.46 17.14
CA PHE A 289 -10.48 -6.43 15.71
C PHE A 289 -11.59 -7.44 15.40
N VAL A 290 -12.47 -7.04 14.48
CA VAL A 290 -13.65 -7.79 14.02
C VAL A 290 -13.25 -8.92 13.09
#